data_AF-A0A7T2UP83-F1
#
_entry.id   AF-A0A7T2UP83-F1
#
_cell.length_a   1.000
_cell.length_b   1.000
_cell.length_c   1.000
_cell.angle_alpha   90.00
_cell.angle_beta   90.00
_cell.angle_gamma   90.00
#
_symmetry.space_group_name_H-M   'P 1'
#
loop_
_entity.id
_entity.type
_entity.pdbx_description
1 polymer ?
#
loop_
_entity_poly.entity_id
_entity_poly.type
_entity_poly.pdbx_seq_one_letter_code
_entity_poly.pdbx_strand_id
1 'polypeptide(L)'
;MELVLIGLAALLTSGLTLFSGFGLGTILMPVFALFFPLPLAIAATAVVHLANNLFKFGLMAKKADWPVVAKFSVPAAITATLGAASCVFPRMAIAQ
;
A
#
# COMPACT_ATOMS: atom_id res chain seq x y z
N MET A 1 12.88 5.71 -20.79
CA MET A 1 12.36 4.36 -21.08
C MET A 1 11.88 3.71 -19.79
N GLU A 2 12.75 3.55 -18.80
CA GLU A 2 12.46 2.96 -17.49
C GLU A 2 11.24 3.55 -16.75
N LEU A 3 11.18 4.88 -16.58
CA LEU A 3 10.07 5.52 -15.85
C LEU A 3 8.70 5.30 -16.51
N VAL A 4 8.66 5.17 -17.84
CA VAL A 4 7.43 4.87 -18.58
C VAL A 4 6.99 3.44 -18.30
N LEU A 5 7.93 2.48 -18.27
CA LEU A 5 7.65 1.09 -17.94
C LEU A 5 7.16 0.94 -16.49
N ILE A 6 7.82 1.61 -15.55
CA ILE A 6 7.46 1.64 -14.13
C ILE A 6 6.05 2.24 -13.95
N GLY A 7 5.76 3.34 -14.64
CA GLY A 7 4.44 3.97 -14.64
C GLY A 7 3.36 3.05 -15.22
N LEU A 8 3.66 2.35 -16.32
CA LEU A 8 2.74 1.41 -16.94
C LEU A 8 2.47 0.21 -16.02
N ALA A 9 3.51 -0.36 -15.41
CA ALA A 9 3.37 -1.46 -14.46
C ALA A 9 2.53 -1.05 -13.23
N ALA A 10 2.76 0.16 -12.70
CA ALA A 10 1.95 0.71 -11.61
C ALA A 10 0.49 0.94 -12.03
N LEU A 11 0.24 1.45 -13.22
CA LEU A 11 -1.10 1.66 -13.76
C LEU A 11 -1.85 0.34 -13.93
N LEU A 12 -1.22 -0.65 -14.57
CA LEU A 12 -1.83 -1.97 -14.81
C LEU A 12 -2.10 -2.70 -13.48
N THR A 13 -1.14 -2.67 -12.56
CA THR A 13 -1.31 -3.27 -11.23
C THR A 13 -2.43 -2.58 -10.44
N SER A 14 -2.49 -1.24 -10.46
CA SER A 14 -3.57 -0.50 -9.80
C SER A 14 -4.93 -0.82 -10.42
N GLY A 15 -5.03 -0.87 -11.75
CA GLY A 15 -6.26 -1.23 -12.46
C GLY A 15 -6.74 -2.65 -12.12
N LEU A 16 -5.85 -3.64 -12.14
CA LEU A 16 -6.18 -5.03 -11.79
C LEU A 16 -6.67 -5.13 -10.33
N THR A 17 -5.96 -4.47 -9.43
CA THR A 17 -6.21 -4.54 -7.97
C THR A 17 -7.39 -3.67 -7.54
N LEU A 18 -7.83 -2.72 -8.37
CA LEU A 18 -9.08 -1.98 -8.18
C LEU A 18 -10.27 -2.96 -8.12
N PHE A 19 -10.34 -3.89 -9.07
CA PHE A 19 -11.39 -4.90 -9.16
C PHE A 19 -11.20 -6.04 -8.14
N SER A 20 -9.98 -6.56 -8.01
CA SER A 20 -9.69 -7.66 -7.07
C SER A 20 -9.75 -7.23 -5.60
N GLY A 21 -9.35 -5.99 -5.30
CA GLY A 21 -9.27 -5.46 -3.93
C GLY A 21 -8.08 -5.92 -3.10
N PHE A 22 -7.14 -6.68 -3.67
CA PHE A 22 -5.95 -7.18 -2.97
C PHE A 22 -4.72 -7.20 -3.90
N GLY A 23 -3.52 -7.33 -3.33
CA GLY A 23 -2.31 -7.72 -4.06
C GLY A 23 -1.48 -6.58 -4.68
N LEU A 24 -1.93 -5.31 -4.58
CA LEU A 24 -1.18 -4.18 -5.13
C LEU A 24 0.24 -4.12 -4.60
N GLY A 25 0.41 -4.13 -3.27
CA GLY A 25 1.74 -4.08 -2.65
C GLY A 25 2.61 -5.31 -2.99
N THR A 26 1.99 -6.48 -3.12
CA THR A 26 2.67 -7.74 -3.45
C THR A 26 3.27 -7.73 -4.85
N ILE A 27 2.59 -7.09 -5.81
CA ILE A 27 3.06 -6.99 -7.19
C ILE A 27 4.01 -5.80 -7.34
N LEU A 28 3.67 -4.64 -6.80
CA LEU A 28 4.45 -3.41 -7.00
C LEU A 28 5.78 -3.38 -6.27
N MET A 29 5.87 -3.98 -5.08
CA MET A 29 7.13 -4.00 -4.33
C MET A 29 8.28 -4.66 -5.10
N PRO A 30 8.17 -5.91 -5.60
CA PRO A 30 9.25 -6.53 -6.36
C PRO A 30 9.51 -5.79 -7.66
N VAL A 31 8.48 -5.29 -8.34
CA VAL A 31 8.63 -4.48 -9.56
C VAL A 31 9.47 -3.23 -9.28
N PHE A 32 9.18 -2.47 -8.23
CA PHE A 32 9.95 -1.28 -7.89
C PHE A 32 11.35 -1.61 -7.36
N ALA A 33 11.53 -2.74 -6.68
CA ALA A 33 12.84 -3.19 -6.20
C ALA A 33 13.81 -3.55 -7.33
N LEU A 34 13.32 -3.83 -8.55
CA LEU A 34 14.15 -4.03 -9.73
C LEU A 34 14.81 -2.73 -10.23
N PHE A 35 14.21 -1.58 -9.95
CA PHE A 35 14.64 -0.28 -10.51
C PHE A 35 15.11 0.73 -9.47
N PHE A 36 14.73 0.56 -8.20
CA PHE A 36 15.04 1.51 -7.12
C PHE A 36 15.68 0.82 -5.91
N PRO A 37 16.52 1.53 -5.14
CA PRO A 37 16.98 1.07 -3.83
C PRO A 37 15.80 0.69 -2.94
N LEU A 38 15.98 -0.32 -2.10
CA LEU A 38 14.91 -0.90 -1.29
C LEU A 38 14.08 0.14 -0.49
N PRO A 39 14.67 1.15 0.18
CA PRO A 39 13.89 2.16 0.89
C PRO A 39 12.98 2.98 -0.04
N LEU A 40 13.48 3.34 -1.23
CA LEU A 40 12.71 4.08 -2.24
C LEU A 40 11.61 3.20 -2.85
N ALA A 41 11.89 1.93 -3.12
CA ALA A 41 10.91 0.98 -3.64
C ALA A 41 9.74 0.77 -2.65
N ILE A 42 10.04 0.64 -1.36
CA ILE A 42 9.03 0.54 -0.28
C ILE A 42 8.19 1.82 -0.23
N ALA A 43 8.83 2.99 -0.20
CA ALA A 43 8.14 4.27 -0.14
C ALA A 43 7.25 4.50 -1.37
N ALA A 44 7.75 4.24 -2.56
CA ALA A 44 6.99 4.36 -3.81
C ALA A 44 5.78 3.41 -3.82
N THR A 45 5.97 2.16 -3.38
CA THR A 45 4.87 1.19 -3.27
C THR A 45 3.78 1.69 -2.33
N ALA A 46 4.17 2.22 -1.16
CA ALA A 46 3.22 2.77 -0.20
C ALA A 46 2.42 3.95 -0.76
N VAL A 47 3.06 4.86 -1.51
CA VAL A 47 2.38 6.00 -2.15
C VAL A 47 1.37 5.53 -3.20
N VAL A 48 1.77 4.64 -4.11
CA VAL A 48 0.86 4.12 -5.15
C VAL A 48 -0.29 3.33 -4.52
N HIS A 49 0.00 2.52 -3.49
CA HIS A 49 -1.00 1.76 -2.76
C HIS A 49 -2.04 2.67 -2.08
N LEU A 50 -1.56 3.72 -1.40
CA LEU A 50 -2.43 4.71 -0.75
C LEU A 50 -3.30 5.44 -1.77
N ALA A 51 -2.72 5.91 -2.87
CA ALA A 51 -3.43 6.62 -3.92
C ALA A 51 -4.53 5.74 -4.55
N ASN A 52 -4.21 4.48 -4.86
CA ASN A 52 -5.18 3.53 -5.41
C ASN A 52 -6.33 3.25 -4.45
N ASN A 53 -6.03 3.04 -3.17
CA ASN A 53 -7.07 2.77 -2.17
C ASN A 53 -7.93 4.01 -1.89
N LEU A 54 -7.36 5.21 -1.90
CA LEU A 54 -8.12 6.45 -1.74
C LEU A 54 -9.03 6.71 -2.94
N PHE A 55 -8.54 6.45 -4.15
CA PHE A 55 -9.35 6.51 -5.36
C PHE A 55 -10.52 5.50 -5.31
N LYS A 56 -10.24 4.25 -4.94
CA LYS A 56 -11.26 3.22 -4.75
C LYS A 56 -12.28 3.61 -3.68
N PHE A 57 -11.81 4.16 -2.57
CA PHE A 57 -12.67 4.67 -1.51
C PHE A 57 -13.57 5.79 -2.03
N GLY A 58 -13.03 6.79 -2.74
CA GLY A 58 -13.83 7.87 -3.34
C GLY A 58 -14.93 7.37 -4.29
N LEU A 59 -14.62 6.36 -5.12
CA LEU A 59 -15.59 5.75 -6.03
C LEU A 59 -16.69 4.96 -5.30
N MET A 60 -16.33 4.27 -4.21
CA MET A 60 -17.22 3.30 -3.54
C MET A 60 -17.85 3.81 -2.24
N ALA A 61 -17.40 4.94 -1.69
CA ALA A 61 -17.81 5.43 -0.37
C ALA A 61 -19.34 5.61 -0.23
N LYS A 62 -20.02 6.04 -1.29
CA LYS A 62 -21.49 6.20 -1.29
C LYS A 62 -22.27 4.88 -1.18
N LYS A 63 -21.64 3.77 -1.55
CA LYS A 63 -22.23 2.43 -1.54
C LYS A 63 -21.69 1.56 -0.41
N ALA A 64 -20.80 2.11 0.43
CA ALA A 64 -20.16 1.37 1.50
C ALA A 64 -21.10 1.23 2.71
N ASP A 65 -21.09 0.05 3.33
CA ASP A 65 -21.72 -0.17 4.63
C ASP A 65 -20.81 0.41 5.72
N TRP A 66 -21.14 1.60 6.22
CA TRP A 66 -20.35 2.33 7.21
C TRP A 66 -20.17 1.59 8.54
N PRO A 67 -21.19 0.90 9.10
CA PRO A 67 -21.00 0.01 10.24
C PRO A 67 -19.90 -1.04 10.02
N VAL A 68 -19.87 -1.68 8.86
CA VAL A 68 -18.81 -2.64 8.51
C VAL A 68 -17.47 -1.93 8.38
N VAL A 69 -17.40 -0.82 7.63
CA VAL A 69 -16.16 -0.05 7.45
C VAL A 69 -15.55 0.34 8.80
N ALA A 70 -16.35 0.83 9.75
CA ALA A 70 -15.85 1.21 11.07
C ALA A 70 -15.33 0.00 11.86
N LYS A 71 -16.09 -1.10 11.90
CA LYS A 71 -15.74 -2.32 12.65
C LYS A 71 -14.48 -3.00 12.12
N PHE A 72 -14.17 -2.87 10.84
CA PHE A 72 -12.97 -3.47 10.25
C PHE A 72 -11.80 -2.49 10.17
N SER A 73 -12.03 -1.26 9.72
CA SER A 73 -10.94 -0.30 9.45
C SER A 73 -10.35 0.31 10.71
N VAL A 74 -11.16 0.59 11.74
CA VAL A 74 -10.66 1.21 12.98
C VAL A 74 -9.75 0.25 13.74
N PRO A 75 -10.13 -1.01 14.03
CA PRO A 75 -9.20 -1.97 14.64
C PRO A 75 -7.98 -2.20 13.77
N ALA A 76 -8.16 -2.40 12.45
CA ALA A 76 -7.05 -2.62 11.54
C ALA A 76 -6.03 -1.47 11.55
N ALA A 77 -6.48 -0.21 11.52
CA ALA A 77 -5.60 0.95 11.56
C ALA A 77 -4.82 1.05 12.89
N ILE A 78 -5.50 0.83 14.02
CA ILE A 78 -4.88 0.84 15.34
C ILE A 78 -3.83 -0.26 15.43
N THR A 79 -4.20 -1.50 15.11
CA THR A 79 -3.29 -2.66 15.24
C THR A 79 -2.14 -2.59 14.24
N ALA A 80 -2.36 -2.11 13.02
CA ALA A 80 -1.30 -1.90 12.04
C ALA A 80 -0.28 -0.85 12.51
N THR A 81 -0.75 0.25 13.11
CA THR A 81 0.14 1.29 13.66
C THR A 81 0.94 0.77 14.85
N LEU A 82 0.29 0.03 15.76
CA LEU A 82 0.96 -0.60 16.90
C LEU A 82 1.99 -1.64 16.45
N GLY A 83 1.67 -2.45 15.44
CA GLY A 83 2.60 -3.41 14.84
C GLY A 83 3.79 -2.74 14.15
N ALA A 84 3.57 -1.66 13.41
CA ALA A 84 4.66 -0.89 12.80
C ALA A 84 5.59 -0.29 13.88
N ALA A 85 5.02 0.30 14.93
CA ALA A 85 5.78 0.87 16.04
C ALA A 85 6.59 -0.19 16.81
N SER A 86 6.00 -1.37 17.04
CA SER A 86 6.68 -2.46 17.75
C SER A 86 7.82 -3.08 16.94
N CYS A 87 7.79 -3.02 15.59
CA CYS A 87 8.92 -3.42 14.74
C CYS A 87 10.05 -2.38 14.71
N VAL A 88 9.76 -1.10 14.91
CA VAL A 88 10.79 -0.04 14.95
C VAL A 88 11.61 -0.11 16.24
N PHE A 89 10.99 -0.44 17.37
CA PHE A 89 11.65 -0.55 18.67
C PHE A 89 12.89 -1.49 18.68
N PRO A 90 12.82 -2.74 18.20
CA PRO A 90 13.99 -3.62 18.11
C PRO A 90 14.99 -3.20 17.02
N ARG A 91 14.54 -2.59 15.91
CA ARG A 91 15.44 -2.12 14.85
C ARG A 91 16.39 -1.01 15.33
N MET A 92 15.92 -0.15 16.23
CA MET A 92 16.72 0.93 16.83
C MET A 92 17.66 0.41 17.92
N ALA A 93 17.27 -0.67 18.63
CA ALA A 93 18.11 -1.31 19.64
C ALA A 93 19.26 -2.17 19.06
N ILE A 94 19.12 -2.68 17.83
CA ILE A 94 20.14 -3.49 17.13
C ILE A 94 21.08 -2.62 16.27
N ALA A 95 20.67 -1.38 15.96
CA ALA A 95 21.45 -0.44 15.15
C ALA A 95 22.30 0.55 15.99
N GLN A 96 22.39 0.33 17.30
CA GLN A 96 23.31 0.98 18.24
C GLN A 96 24.47 0.03 18.54
#